data_AF-A0A845KHJ1-F1
#
_entry.id   AF-A0A845KHJ1-F1
#
_cell.length_a   1.000
_cell.length_b   1.000
_cell.length_c   1.000
_cell.angle_alpha   90.00
_cell.angle_beta   90.00
_cell.angle_gamma   90.00
#
_symmetry.space_group_name_H-M   'P 1'
#
loop_
_entity.id
_entity.type
_entity.pdbx_description
1 polymer ?
#
loop_
_entity_poly.entity_id
_entity_poly.type
_entity_poly.pdbx_seq_one_letter_code
_entity_poly.pdbx_strand_id
1 'polypeptide(L)'
;MLVEKNLKEALEYYIKGKPVTALWMGEDGSMNAMLLSDILDQPENHFLVDVPAVINPDFEQAVQGMTEADQVDPEEIIRAVHETQEGITPPNGAGGKDGRRNDRSSGGQYRR
;
A
#
# COMPACT_ATOMS: atom_id res chain seq x y z
N MET A 1 -23.18 -26.72 33.64
CA MET A 1 -24.32 -26.47 32.72
C MET A 1 -23.90 -25.35 31.79
N LEU A 2 -24.08 -25.52 30.48
CA LEU A 2 -23.83 -24.46 29.49
C LEU A 2 -25.07 -23.56 29.40
N VAL A 3 -24.85 -22.26 29.28
CA VAL A 3 -25.91 -21.26 29.16
C VAL A 3 -25.62 -20.42 27.94
N GLU A 4 -26.62 -20.26 27.08
CA GLU A 4 -26.50 -19.44 25.88
C GLU A 4 -26.33 -17.96 26.26
N LYS A 5 -25.41 -17.30 25.58
CA LYS A 5 -25.03 -15.90 25.78
C LYS A 5 -24.87 -15.24 24.44
N ASN A 6 -25.15 -13.94 24.38
CA ASN A 6 -24.83 -13.18 23.18
C ASN A 6 -23.30 -13.06 23.02
N LEU A 7 -22.85 -12.68 21.82
CA LEU A 7 -21.43 -12.57 21.49
C LEU A 7 -20.66 -11.68 22.47
N LYS A 8 -21.21 -10.51 22.84
CA LYS A 8 -20.53 -9.57 23.74
C LYS A 8 -20.31 -10.20 25.13
N GLU A 9 -21.37 -10.74 25.74
CA GLU A 9 -21.25 -11.41 27.05
C GLU A 9 -20.27 -12.58 26.98
N ALA A 10 -20.35 -13.40 25.93
CA ALA A 10 -19.42 -14.52 25.73
C ALA A 10 -17.96 -14.05 25.66
N LEU A 11 -17.67 -12.98 24.92
CA LEU A 11 -16.33 -12.39 24.84
C LEU A 11 -15.88 -11.82 26.21
N GLU A 12 -16.77 -11.19 26.97
CA GLU A 12 -16.44 -10.74 28.33
C GLU A 12 -16.05 -11.90 29.26
N TYR A 13 -16.70 -13.06 29.12
CA TYR A 13 -16.31 -14.27 29.84
C TYR A 13 -14.96 -14.81 29.37
N TYR A 14 -14.73 -14.84 28.06
CA TYR A 14 -13.49 -15.29 27.46
C TYR A 14 -12.29 -14.44 27.90
N ILE A 15 -12.41 -13.11 27.85
CA ILE A 15 -11.36 -12.17 28.30
C ILE A 15 -11.03 -12.35 29.79
N LYS A 16 -12.01 -12.78 30.60
CA LYS A 16 -11.82 -13.13 32.01
C LYS A 16 -11.20 -14.53 32.22
N GLY A 17 -10.76 -15.19 31.15
CA GLY A 17 -10.14 -16.52 31.18
C GLY A 17 -11.14 -17.67 31.38
N LYS A 18 -12.45 -17.44 31.21
CA LYS A 18 -13.44 -18.51 31.32
C LYS A 18 -13.57 -19.25 29.98
N PRO A 19 -13.72 -20.59 29.99
CA PRO A 19 -13.95 -21.33 28.77
C PRO A 19 -15.28 -20.95 28.14
N VAL A 20 -15.27 -20.73 26.83
CA VAL A 20 -16.45 -20.40 26.02
C VAL A 20 -16.48 -21.37 24.85
N THR A 21 -17.63 -22.01 24.64
CA THR A 21 -17.87 -22.86 23.46
C THR A 21 -18.68 -22.04 22.47
N ALA A 22 -18.15 -21.86 21.26
CA ALA A 22 -18.90 -21.31 20.15
C ALA A 22 -19.64 -22.44 19.43
N LEU A 23 -20.88 -22.17 19.02
CA LEU A 23 -21.68 -23.08 18.20
C LEU A 23 -22.13 -22.34 16.94
N TRP A 24 -22.06 -23.01 15.80
CA TRP A 24 -22.47 -22.44 14.51
C TRP A 24 -22.98 -23.54 13.57
N MET A 25 -23.74 -23.12 12.57
CA MET A 25 -24.19 -24.02 11.50
C MET A 25 -23.12 -24.09 10.42
N GLY A 26 -22.68 -25.30 10.07
CA GLY A 26 -21.83 -25.55 8.91
C GLY A 26 -22.59 -25.36 7.60
N GLU A 27 -21.84 -25.27 6.50
CA GLU A 27 -22.40 -25.13 5.15
C GLU A 27 -23.25 -26.34 4.72
N ASP A 28 -22.94 -27.51 5.28
CA ASP A 28 -23.69 -28.75 5.13
C ASP A 28 -24.96 -28.81 5.99
N GLY A 29 -25.26 -27.76 6.76
CA GLY A 29 -26.36 -27.71 7.71
C GLY A 29 -26.10 -28.52 8.98
N SER A 30 -24.88 -29.01 9.21
CA SER A 30 -24.50 -29.62 10.48
C SER A 30 -24.31 -28.57 11.58
N MET A 31 -24.47 -28.97 12.83
CA MET A 31 -24.16 -28.11 13.96
C MET A 31 -22.73 -28.38 14.42
N ASN A 32 -21.89 -27.35 14.36
CA ASN A 32 -20.51 -27.39 14.81
C ASN A 32 -20.37 -26.73 16.18
N ALA A 33 -19.41 -27.21 16.97
CA ALA A 33 -19.10 -26.66 18.27
C ALA A 33 -17.59 -26.78 18.56
N MET A 34 -16.98 -25.70 19.05
CA MET A 34 -15.56 -25.66 19.38
C MET A 34 -15.30 -24.64 20.49
N LEU A 35 -14.21 -24.80 21.24
CA LEU A 35 -13.77 -23.76 22.16
C LEU A 35 -13.40 -22.51 21.38
N LEU A 36 -13.80 -21.34 21.91
CA LEU A 36 -13.49 -20.06 21.29
C LEU A 36 -11.98 -19.82 21.21
N SER A 37 -11.20 -20.33 22.18
CA SER A 37 -9.74 -20.31 22.13
C SER A 37 -9.20 -20.98 20.87
N ASP A 38 -9.67 -22.19 20.57
CA ASP A 38 -9.16 -23.00 19.48
C ASP A 38 -9.53 -22.41 18.11
N ILE A 39 -10.64 -21.66 18.06
CA ILE A 39 -11.04 -20.90 16.87
C ILE A 39 -10.11 -19.69 16.69
N LEU A 40 -9.79 -18.97 17.77
CA LEU A 40 -8.99 -17.75 17.70
C LEU A 40 -7.50 -18.03 17.48
N ASP A 41 -6.97 -19.11 18.06
CA ASP A 41 -5.56 -19.50 18.01
C ASP A 41 -5.16 -20.26 16.72
N GLN A 42 -6.03 -20.27 15.70
CA GLN A 42 -5.67 -20.85 14.40
C GLN A 42 -4.54 -20.05 13.75
N PRO A 43 -3.51 -20.72 13.19
CA PRO A 43 -2.33 -20.06 12.66
C PRO A 43 -2.62 -19.12 11.47
N GLU A 44 -3.75 -19.32 10.79
CA GLU A 44 -4.22 -18.47 9.69
C GLU A 44 -4.84 -17.15 10.16
N ASN A 45 -5.17 -17.02 11.45
CA ASN A 45 -5.81 -15.83 11.98
C ASN A 45 -4.79 -14.72 12.30
N HIS A 46 -5.08 -13.51 11.82
CA HIS A 46 -4.36 -12.30 12.16
C HIS A 46 -5.33 -11.23 12.64
N PHE A 47 -5.10 -10.68 13.83
CA PHE A 47 -5.94 -9.65 14.43
C PHE A 47 -5.24 -8.29 14.37
N LEU A 48 -5.87 -7.32 13.72
CA LEU A 48 -5.41 -5.93 13.69
C LEU A 48 -6.20 -5.12 14.72
N VAL A 49 -5.50 -4.29 15.49
CA VAL A 49 -6.11 -3.37 16.45
C VAL A 49 -5.71 -1.95 16.08
N ASP A 50 -6.67 -1.04 16.08
CA ASP A 50 -6.40 0.37 15.91
C ASP A 50 -5.64 0.87 17.15
N VAL A 51 -4.35 1.16 16.95
CA VAL A 51 -3.53 1.85 17.94
C VAL A 51 -3.57 3.34 17.59
N PRO A 52 -3.99 4.23 18.49
CA PRO A 52 -3.97 5.65 18.21
C PRO A 52 -2.55 6.08 17.84
N ALA A 53 -2.42 6.94 16.82
CA ALA A 53 -1.14 7.49 16.44
C ALA A 53 -0.51 8.19 17.64
N VAL A 54 0.52 7.56 18.21
CA VAL A 54 1.34 8.20 19.25
C VAL A 54 2.06 9.32 18.52
N ILE A 55 1.84 10.57 18.95
CA ILE A 55 2.60 11.71 18.43
C ILE A 55 4.07 11.37 18.64
N ASN A 56 4.81 11.27 17.53
CA ASN A 56 6.24 11.01 17.54
C ASN A 56 6.98 12.35 17.37
N PRO A 57 7.40 13.00 18.47
CA PRO A 57 8.05 14.31 18.39
C PRO A 57 9.37 14.28 17.62
N ASP A 58 10.03 13.11 17.54
CA ASP A 58 11.25 12.95 16.75
C ASP A 58 10.94 12.97 15.24
N PHE A 59 9.77 12.45 14.84
CA PHE A 59 9.30 12.54 13.46
C PHE A 59 8.97 13.98 13.07
N GLU A 60 8.28 14.72 13.94
CA GLU A 60 7.97 16.14 13.69
C GLU A 60 9.26 16.98 13.54
N GLN A 61 10.25 16.76 14.42
CA GLN A 61 11.56 17.44 14.33
C GLN A 61 12.33 17.05 13.07
N ALA A 62 12.30 15.78 12.66
CA ALA A 62 12.94 15.34 11.42
C ALA A 62 12.30 15.99 10.18
N VAL A 63 10.97 16.08 10.14
CA VAL A 63 10.24 16.77 9.06
C VAL A 63 10.58 18.26 9.03
N GLN A 64 10.61 18.92 10.19
CA GLN A 64 10.98 20.33 10.30
C GLN A 64 12.42 20.58 9.80
N GLY A 65 13.37 19.72 10.21
CA GLY A 65 14.77 19.82 9.79
C GLY A 65 14.98 19.63 8.29
N MET A 66 14.16 18.81 7.63
CA MET A 66 14.19 18.66 6.17
C MET A 66 13.60 19.87 5.44
N THR A 67 12.57 20.51 6.00
CA THR A 67 11.98 21.73 5.39
C THR A 67 12.85 22.97 5.53
N GLU A 68 13.71 23.04 6.55
CA GLU A 68 14.59 24.20 6.77
C GLU A 68 15.90 24.12 5.98
N ALA A 69 16.36 22.92 5.64
CA ALA A 69 17.64 22.71 4.96
C ALA A 69 17.60 22.93 3.43
N ASP A 70 16.42 22.98 2.82
CA ASP A 70 16.27 22.92 1.35
C ASP A 70 15.49 24.12 0.74
N GLN A 71 15.33 25.22 1.50
CA GLN A 71 14.84 26.47 0.91
C GLN A 71 15.97 27.16 0.15
N VAL A 72 16.25 26.65 -1.05
CA VAL A 72 17.03 27.37 -2.06
C VAL A 72 16.18 28.54 -2.54
N ASP A 73 16.74 29.75 -2.52
CA ASP A 73 16.06 30.95 -2.98
C ASP A 73 15.65 30.77 -4.46
N PRO A 74 14.36 30.91 -4.83
CA PRO A 74 13.90 30.81 -6.21
C PRO A 74 14.73 31.68 -7.18
N GLU A 75 15.23 32.83 -6.71
CA GLU A 75 16.06 33.75 -7.50
C GLU A 75 17.45 33.17 -7.80
N GLU A 76 18.00 32.33 -6.92
CA GLU A 76 19.27 31.62 -7.11
C GLU A 76 19.13 30.51 -8.15
N ILE A 77 17.99 29.80 -8.13
CA ILE A 77 17.63 28.78 -9.13
C ILE A 77 17.49 29.41 -10.52
N ILE A 78 16.79 30.54 -10.64
CA ILE A 78 16.58 31.22 -11.93
C ILE A 78 17.92 31.70 -12.50
N ARG A 79 18.82 32.22 -11.66
CA ARG A 79 20.14 32.69 -12.08
C ARG A 79 21.03 31.53 -12.58
N ALA A 80 21.04 30.41 -11.88
CA ALA A 80 21.80 29.22 -12.28
C ALA A 80 21.31 28.64 -13.63
N VAL A 81 20.00 28.69 -13.90
CA VAL A 81 19.42 28.29 -15.19
C VAL A 81 19.86 29.23 -16.32
N HIS A 82 19.96 30.54 -16.05
CA HIS A 82 20.39 31.51 -17.04
C HIS A 82 21.90 31.39 -17.35
N GLU A 83 22.75 31.14 -16.35
CA GLU A 83 24.20 30.91 -16.55
C GLU A 83 24.51 29.62 -17.33
N THR A 84 23.69 28.59 -17.20
CA THR A 84 23.89 27.31 -17.90
C THR A 84 23.33 27.28 -19.33
N GLN A 85 22.48 28.24 -19.71
CA GLN A 85 21.91 28.34 -21.05
C GLN A 85 22.81 29.02 -22.10
N GLU A 86 23.85 29.75 -21.71
CA GLU A 86 24.71 30.49 -22.68
C GLU A 86 25.67 29.59 -23.49
N GLY A 87 25.74 28.28 -23.22
CA GLY A 87 26.77 27.38 -23.79
C GLY A 87 26.32 26.28 -24.75
N ILE A 88 25.01 26.09 -25.00
CA ILE A 88 24.52 24.97 -25.84
C ILE A 88 23.97 25.48 -27.16
N THR A 89 24.84 25.53 -28.17
CA THR A 89 24.43 25.66 -29.57
C THR A 89 23.74 24.36 -29.99
N PRO A 90 22.48 24.38 -30.48
CA PRO A 90 21.87 23.19 -31.08
C PRO A 90 22.69 22.75 -32.30
N PRO A 91 22.94 21.45 -32.52
CA PRO A 91 23.62 21.01 -33.73
C PRO A 91 22.75 21.40 -34.94
N ASN A 92 23.35 22.20 -35.84
CA ASN A 92 22.71 22.66 -37.07
C ASN A 92 22.23 21.47 -37.92
N GLY A 93 20.99 21.58 -38.41
CA GLY A 93 20.34 20.56 -39.21
C GLY A 93 21.12 20.20 -40.48
N ALA A 94 21.26 18.90 -40.72
CA ALA A 94 21.71 18.36 -41.99
C ALA A 94 20.52 17.73 -42.73
N GLY A 95 20.08 18.43 -43.77
CA GLY A 95 19.67 17.83 -45.03
C GLY A 95 18.31 17.15 -45.11
N GLY A 96 17.29 17.89 -45.55
CA GLY A 96 16.21 17.28 -46.31
C GLY A 96 16.69 16.85 -47.69
N LYS A 97 16.29 15.66 -48.15
CA LYS A 97 15.58 15.44 -49.43
C LYS A 97 15.28 13.96 -49.70
N ASP A 98 13.99 13.73 -49.91
CA ASP A 98 13.36 12.99 -51.00
C ASP A 98 13.67 11.49 -51.22
N GLY A 99 12.63 10.66 -51.09
CA GLY A 99 12.65 9.29 -51.61
C GLY A 99 11.36 8.52 -51.39
N ARG A 100 10.33 8.79 -52.22
CA ARG A 100 9.15 7.93 -52.41
C ARG A 100 9.54 6.43 -52.50
N ARG A 101 8.78 5.54 -51.86
CA ARG A 101 7.97 4.46 -52.49
C ARG A 101 7.31 3.56 -51.43
N ASN A 102 6.00 3.41 -51.58
CA ASN A 102 5.19 2.36 -50.94
C ASN A 102 5.50 1.03 -51.63
N ASP A 103 5.78 -0.04 -50.87
CA ASP A 103 5.61 -1.45 -51.28
C ASP A 103 5.55 -2.31 -49.99
N ARG A 104 4.36 -2.73 -49.54
CA ARG A 104 3.77 -4.07 -49.72
C ARG A 104 4.48 -5.22 -48.97
N SER A 105 3.75 -5.77 -48.00
CA SER A 105 3.49 -7.21 -47.81
C SER A 105 4.38 -8.05 -46.86
N SER A 106 3.68 -9.04 -46.27
CA SER A 106 4.07 -10.19 -45.42
C SER A 106 4.34 -9.86 -43.94
N GLY A 107 3.72 -10.47 -42.94
CA GLY A 107 2.89 -11.68 -42.86
C GLY A 107 3.40 -12.57 -41.72
N GLY A 108 2.51 -13.05 -40.84
CA GLY A 108 2.77 -14.16 -39.90
C GLY A 108 2.92 -13.71 -38.44
N GLN A 109 1.89 -13.79 -37.58
CA GLN A 109 1.37 -15.01 -36.93
C GLN A 109 2.41 -15.72 -36.05
N TYR A 110 2.50 -15.33 -34.77
CA TYR A 110 2.95 -16.25 -33.73
C TYR A 110 1.70 -16.95 -33.19
N ARG A 111 1.53 -18.22 -33.57
CA ARG A 111 0.52 -19.14 -33.04
C ARG A 111 0.97 -19.65 -31.67
N ARG A 112 -0.02 -19.68 -30.76
CA ARG A 112 -0.27 -20.53 -29.59
C ARG A 112 0.90 -21.14 -28.84
#